data_AF-A0A8D4BBW9-F1
#
_entry.id   AF-A0A8D4BBW9-F1
#
_cell.length_a   1.000
_cell.length_b   1.000
_cell.length_c   1.000
_cell.angle_alpha   90.00
_cell.angle_beta   90.00
_cell.angle_gamma   90.00
#
_symmetry.space_group_name_H-M   'P 1'
#
loop_
_entity.id
_entity.type
_entity.pdbx_description
1 polymer ?
#
loop_
_entity_poly.entity_id
_entity_poly.type
_entity_poly.pdbx_seq_one_letter_code
_entity_poly.pdbx_strand_id
1 'polypeptide(L)'
;MFPSMPDTRPAPPAPCGVPPFGPLRVRGGGGRRLRRALRGQRRALAAGFALASAVLALSGPGGEKGALATAGGGPPGPERPAARLVSAPVRIADAATVGLLRPGDRVDVIAAVEGDAEARVVARDVRVAEVPRGAGAGRAPFPDAGGPADAGSGALVVLSVERRTAAALAGAGASGRLAVAVSHAE
;
A
#
# COMPACT_ATOMS: atom_id res chain seq x y z
N MET A 1 -48.20 36.06 -39.86
CA MET A 1 -47.09 36.10 -40.83
C MET A 1 -45.87 36.57 -40.06
N PHE A 2 -45.02 35.64 -39.62
CA PHE A 2 -43.85 35.96 -38.79
C PHE A 2 -42.65 36.30 -39.68
N PRO A 3 -41.91 37.39 -39.44
CA PRO A 3 -40.71 37.67 -40.20
C PRO A 3 -39.59 36.71 -39.80
N SER A 4 -39.00 36.07 -40.79
CA SER A 4 -37.80 35.25 -40.68
C SER A 4 -36.62 36.13 -40.29
N MET A 5 -36.02 35.88 -39.12
CA MET A 5 -34.76 36.50 -38.70
C MET A 5 -33.58 35.80 -39.42
N PRO A 6 -32.58 36.53 -39.92
CA PRO A 6 -31.37 35.93 -40.47
C PRO A 6 -30.52 35.31 -39.34
N ASP A 7 -30.04 34.09 -39.56
CA ASP A 7 -29.17 33.35 -38.62
C ASP A 7 -27.77 33.98 -38.63
N THR A 8 -27.54 34.96 -37.75
CA THR A 8 -26.23 35.58 -37.52
C THR A 8 -25.44 34.79 -36.48
N ARG A 9 -25.14 33.52 -36.76
CA ARG A 9 -24.16 32.77 -35.98
C ARG A 9 -22.76 32.98 -36.59
N PRO A 10 -21.80 33.52 -35.83
CA PRO A 10 -20.44 33.63 -36.33
C PRO A 10 -19.85 32.23 -36.54
N ALA A 11 -19.16 32.05 -37.67
CA ALA A 11 -18.51 30.79 -38.00
C ALA A 11 -17.42 30.45 -36.96
N PRO A 12 -17.23 29.16 -36.61
CA PRO A 12 -16.21 28.75 -35.66
C PRO A 12 -14.80 29.09 -36.19
N PRO A 13 -13.86 29.47 -35.30
CA PRO A 13 -12.49 29.77 -35.70
C PRO A 13 -11.81 28.52 -36.28
N ALA A 14 -10.91 28.74 -37.25
CA ALA A 14 -10.16 27.67 -37.87
C ALA A 14 -9.33 26.88 -36.83
N PRO A 15 -9.24 25.54 -36.95
CA PRO A 15 -8.49 24.73 -36.00
C PRO A 15 -6.99 25.08 -36.05
N CYS A 16 -6.45 25.51 -34.91
CA CYS A 16 -5.02 25.73 -34.75
C CYS A 16 -4.28 24.38 -34.88
N GLY A 17 -3.38 24.27 -35.87
CA GLY A 17 -2.53 23.09 -36.04
C GLY A 17 -1.62 22.91 -34.83
N VAL A 18 -1.75 21.78 -34.15
CA VAL A 18 -0.81 21.38 -33.11
C VAL A 18 0.54 21.03 -33.75
N PRO A 19 1.67 21.53 -33.23
CA PRO A 19 2.99 21.18 -33.74
C PRO A 19 3.24 19.68 -33.56
N PRO A 20 4.03 19.05 -34.44
CA PRO A 20 4.31 17.62 -34.36
C PRO A 20 5.11 17.30 -33.08
N PHE A 21 4.47 16.62 -32.14
CA PHE A 21 5.13 16.10 -30.94
C PHE A 21 5.78 14.76 -31.25
N GLY A 22 7.10 14.78 -31.50
CA GLY A 22 7.88 13.56 -31.62
C GLY A 22 7.81 12.72 -30.33
N PRO A 23 7.78 11.38 -30.41
CA PRO A 23 7.66 10.53 -29.23
C PRO A 23 8.86 10.73 -28.29
N LEU A 24 8.58 11.08 -27.04
CA LEU A 24 9.57 11.22 -25.98
C LEU A 24 10.24 9.86 -25.72
N ARG A 25 11.48 9.70 -26.19
CA ARG A 25 12.32 8.53 -25.92
C ARG A 25 12.87 8.64 -24.49
N VAL A 26 12.04 8.29 -23.51
CA VAL A 26 12.52 8.16 -22.12
C VAL A 26 13.50 7.00 -22.06
N ARG A 27 14.74 7.25 -21.62
CA ARG A 27 15.79 6.24 -21.47
C ARG A 27 15.47 5.32 -20.27
N GLY A 28 14.46 4.46 -20.43
CA GLY A 28 13.87 3.66 -19.35
C GLY A 28 13.83 2.16 -19.66
N GLY A 29 14.94 1.58 -20.14
CA GLY A 29 15.01 0.16 -20.55
C GLY A 29 15.58 -0.84 -19.52
N GLY A 30 15.96 -0.40 -18.31
CA GLY A 30 16.75 -1.24 -17.39
C GLY A 30 15.95 -2.03 -16.34
N GLY A 31 14.81 -1.51 -15.89
CA GLY A 31 14.14 -2.02 -14.68
C GLY A 31 13.52 -3.42 -14.79
N ARG A 32 13.21 -3.89 -16.00
CA ARG A 32 12.59 -5.22 -16.21
C ARG A 32 13.61 -6.36 -16.13
N ARG A 33 14.88 -6.12 -16.46
CA ARG A 33 15.95 -7.14 -16.39
C ARG A 33 16.35 -7.42 -14.94
N LEU A 34 16.44 -6.38 -14.11
CA LEU A 34 16.73 -6.50 -12.68
C LEU A 34 15.65 -7.30 -11.93
N ARG A 35 14.36 -7.06 -12.26
CA ARG A 35 13.25 -7.82 -11.67
C ARG A 35 13.25 -9.31 -12.02
N ARG A 36 13.78 -9.70 -13.18
CA ARG A 36 13.90 -11.13 -13.56
C ARG A 36 15.04 -11.83 -12.81
N ALA A 37 16.18 -11.16 -12.63
CA ALA A 37 17.31 -11.70 -11.88
C ALA A 37 16.95 -12.01 -10.41
N LEU A 38 16.25 -11.07 -9.75
CA LEU A 38 15.83 -11.25 -8.34
C LEU A 38 14.80 -12.38 -8.15
N ARG A 39 13.96 -12.68 -9.16
CA ARG A 39 13.04 -13.83 -9.11
C ARG A 39 13.75 -15.16 -9.29
N GLY A 40 14.86 -15.21 -10.04
CA GLY A 40 15.69 -16.40 -10.20
C GLY A 40 16.39 -16.81 -8.90
N GLN A 41 16.98 -15.83 -8.19
CA GLN A 41 17.70 -16.09 -6.94
C GLN A 41 16.80 -16.65 -5.83
N ARG A 42 15.54 -16.21 -5.74
CA ARG A 42 14.57 -16.73 -4.76
C ARG A 42 14.19 -18.18 -4.98
N ARG A 43 14.27 -18.68 -6.23
CA ARG A 43 13.96 -20.09 -6.54
C ARG A 43 15.14 -21.02 -6.23
N ALA A 44 16.38 -20.55 -6.34
CA ALA A 44 17.56 -21.34 -6.00
C ALA A 44 17.70 -21.56 -4.47
N LEU A 45 17.38 -20.56 -3.65
CA LEU A 45 17.45 -20.66 -2.18
C LEU A 45 16.41 -21.62 -1.59
N ALA A 46 15.25 -21.78 -2.23
CA ALA A 46 14.21 -22.73 -1.79
C ALA A 46 14.58 -24.20 -2.06
N ALA A 47 15.31 -24.49 -3.15
CA ALA A 47 15.76 -25.85 -3.44
C ALA A 47 16.87 -26.34 -2.49
N GLY A 48 17.71 -25.43 -1.98
CA GLY A 48 18.76 -25.76 -1.02
C GLY A 48 18.25 -26.20 0.35
N PHE A 49 17.10 -25.67 0.80
CA PHE A 49 16.52 -26.02 2.10
C PHE A 49 15.85 -27.40 2.13
N ALA A 50 15.37 -27.90 0.98
CA ALA A 50 14.73 -29.22 0.89
C ALA A 50 15.73 -30.38 0.94
N LEU A 51 16.98 -30.16 0.56
CA LEU A 51 18.05 -31.18 0.63
C LEU A 51 18.64 -31.33 2.04
N ALA A 52 18.52 -30.31 2.90
CA ALA A 52 19.06 -30.34 4.26
C ALA A 52 18.21 -31.17 5.25
N SER A 53 16.92 -31.37 4.99
CA SER A 53 16.01 -32.10 5.89
C SER A 53 16.03 -33.62 5.72
N ALA A 54 16.61 -34.17 4.65
CA ALA A 54 16.65 -35.63 4.43
C ALA A 54 17.79 -36.33 5.20
N VAL A 55 18.83 -35.61 5.63
CA VAL A 55 20.02 -36.22 6.26
C VAL A 55 19.87 -36.41 7.78
N LEU A 56 18.92 -35.72 8.43
CA LEU A 56 18.73 -35.78 9.88
C LEU A 56 17.79 -36.91 10.37
N ALA A 57 17.46 -37.87 9.52
CA ALA A 57 16.54 -38.98 9.86
C ALA A 57 17.24 -40.33 10.12
N LEU A 58 18.57 -40.36 10.16
CA LEU A 58 19.35 -41.60 10.35
C LEU A 58 19.89 -41.80 11.78
N SER A 59 19.41 -41.05 12.77
CA SER A 59 19.87 -41.20 14.16
C SER A 59 18.73 -41.11 15.17
N GLY A 60 18.26 -42.26 15.64
CA GLY A 60 17.35 -42.36 16.80
C GLY A 60 16.64 -43.71 16.93
N PRO A 61 17.00 -44.57 17.91
CA PRO A 61 16.37 -45.87 18.14
C PRO A 61 15.18 -45.79 19.12
N GLY A 62 14.16 -46.62 18.89
CA GLY A 62 13.34 -47.24 19.95
C GLY A 62 12.00 -46.57 20.30
N GLY A 63 10.96 -47.42 20.41
CA GLY A 63 9.78 -47.14 21.25
C GLY A 63 8.45 -47.49 20.61
N GLU A 64 7.90 -48.65 20.96
CA GLU A 64 6.64 -49.21 20.47
C GLU A 64 5.37 -48.52 21.01
N LYS A 65 4.28 -48.72 20.24
CA LYS A 65 2.85 -48.74 20.58
C LYS A 65 2.41 -48.41 22.02
N GLY A 66 1.48 -47.46 22.14
CA GLY A 66 0.67 -47.28 23.36
C GLY A 66 -0.58 -46.42 23.09
N ALA A 67 -1.75 -46.93 23.45
CA ALA A 67 -3.07 -46.44 23.08
C ALA A 67 -3.61 -45.29 23.97
N LEU A 68 -4.53 -44.50 23.38
CA LEU A 68 -5.69 -43.82 23.96
C LEU A 68 -5.53 -43.00 25.26
N ALA A 69 -5.61 -41.68 25.13
CA ALA A 69 -6.28 -40.83 26.11
C ALA A 69 -6.96 -39.63 25.41
N THR A 70 -8.27 -39.74 25.26
CA THR A 70 -9.22 -38.65 24.96
C THR A 70 -9.19 -37.58 26.04
N ALA A 71 -8.91 -36.32 25.68
CA ALA A 71 -9.45 -35.13 26.34
C ALA A 71 -9.17 -33.87 25.50
N GLY A 72 -10.23 -33.16 25.09
CA GLY A 72 -10.14 -31.75 24.69
C GLY A 72 -10.16 -31.42 23.19
N GLY A 73 -10.77 -32.26 22.35
CA GLY A 73 -11.11 -31.87 20.97
C GLY A 73 -12.30 -30.90 20.94
N GLY A 74 -12.09 -29.65 21.34
CA GLY A 74 -13.02 -28.58 20.97
C GLY A 74 -13.05 -28.46 19.44
N PRO A 75 -14.21 -28.24 18.80
CA PRO A 75 -14.27 -28.12 17.35
C PRO A 75 -13.29 -27.03 16.90
N PRO A 76 -12.54 -27.23 15.80
CA PRO A 76 -11.76 -26.14 15.23
C PRO A 76 -12.71 -24.97 15.02
N GLY A 77 -12.48 -23.87 15.74
CA GLY A 77 -13.25 -22.64 15.55
C GLY A 77 -13.26 -22.32 14.05
N PRO A 78 -14.37 -21.79 13.52
CA PRO A 78 -14.55 -21.62 12.08
C PRO A 78 -13.30 -20.94 11.51
N GLU A 79 -12.59 -21.63 10.61
CA GLU A 79 -11.47 -21.05 9.86
C GLU A 79 -12.00 -19.75 9.27
N ARG A 80 -11.53 -18.62 9.82
CA ARG A 80 -11.95 -17.30 9.32
C ARG A 80 -11.65 -17.31 7.83
N PRO A 81 -12.67 -17.15 6.95
CA PRO A 81 -12.45 -17.15 5.52
C PRO A 81 -11.32 -16.19 5.20
N ALA A 82 -10.34 -16.62 4.41
CA ALA A 82 -9.21 -15.78 4.04
C ALA A 82 -9.75 -14.46 3.46
N ALA A 83 -9.71 -13.40 4.27
CA ALA A 83 -10.38 -12.17 3.93
C ALA A 83 -9.74 -11.57 2.67
N ARG A 84 -10.58 -11.13 1.73
CA ARG A 84 -10.07 -10.55 0.48
C ARG A 84 -9.43 -9.19 0.78
N LEU A 85 -8.10 -9.17 0.77
CA LEU A 85 -7.31 -7.96 1.01
C LEU A 85 -7.31 -7.03 -0.21
N VAL A 86 -7.23 -5.74 0.07
CA VAL A 86 -7.09 -4.64 -0.89
C VAL A 86 -5.95 -3.73 -0.47
N SER A 87 -5.35 -3.04 -1.45
CA SER A 87 -4.36 -1.99 -1.20
C SER A 87 -5.08 -0.66 -1.03
N ALA A 88 -5.02 -0.10 0.18
CA ALA A 88 -5.63 1.18 0.52
C ALA A 88 -4.55 2.26 0.68
N PRO A 89 -4.46 3.26 -0.21
CA PRO A 89 -3.63 4.43 0.01
C PRO A 89 -4.24 5.31 1.12
N VAL A 90 -3.44 5.68 2.10
CA VAL A 90 -3.86 6.44 3.28
C VAL A 90 -2.86 7.57 3.52
N ARG A 91 -3.36 8.77 3.85
CA ARG A 91 -2.54 9.92 4.18
C ARG A 91 -2.38 10.03 5.70
N ILE A 92 -1.16 9.89 6.18
CA ILE A 92 -0.80 10.00 7.59
C ILE A 92 -0.29 11.41 7.84
N ALA A 93 -0.80 12.06 8.89
CA ALA A 93 -0.52 13.47 9.17
C ALA A 93 0.95 13.76 9.47
N ASP A 94 1.68 12.80 10.01
CA ASP A 94 3.11 12.91 10.32
C ASP A 94 3.96 12.20 9.25
N ALA A 95 4.62 12.99 8.41
CA ALA A 95 5.53 12.49 7.38
C ALA A 95 6.84 11.90 7.95
N ALA A 96 7.32 12.37 9.11
CA ALA A 96 8.54 11.86 9.72
C ALA A 96 8.32 10.42 10.22
N THR A 97 7.18 10.17 10.87
CA THR A 97 6.76 8.82 11.29
C THR A 97 6.66 7.88 10.08
N VAL A 98 6.07 8.31 8.97
CA VAL A 98 6.01 7.50 7.73
C VAL A 98 7.41 7.21 7.17
N GLY A 99 8.37 8.13 7.33
CA GLY A 99 9.75 7.95 6.91
C GLY A 99 10.49 6.80 7.62
N LEU A 100 10.00 6.38 8.78
CA LEU A 100 10.55 5.25 9.54
C LEU A 100 10.00 3.89 9.08
N LEU A 101 8.82 3.89 8.45
CA LEU A 101 8.14 2.67 8.06
C LEU A 101 8.81 1.97 6.87
N ARG A 102 8.79 0.65 6.91
CA ARG A 102 9.23 -0.23 5.84
C ARG A 102 8.05 -1.05 5.32
N PRO A 103 8.02 -1.38 4.01
CA PRO A 103 7.09 -2.37 3.50
C PRO A 103 7.25 -3.69 4.26
N GLY A 104 6.17 -4.19 4.84
CA GLY A 104 6.17 -5.36 5.71
C GLY A 104 5.90 -5.06 7.18
N ASP A 105 6.08 -3.82 7.64
CA ASP A 105 5.78 -3.41 9.01
C ASP A 105 4.29 -3.59 9.31
N ARG A 106 3.98 -3.80 10.58
CA ARG A 106 2.61 -3.82 11.09
C ARG A 106 2.33 -2.57 11.88
N VAL A 107 1.16 -1.98 11.66
CA VAL A 107 0.78 -0.72 12.27
C VAL A 107 -0.66 -0.72 12.72
N ASP A 108 -0.91 0.01 13.80
CA ASP A 108 -2.23 0.44 14.22
C ASP A 108 -2.49 1.83 13.63
N VAL A 109 -3.66 2.03 13.03
CA VAL A 109 -4.07 3.32 12.47
C VAL A 109 -5.06 3.99 13.40
N ILE A 110 -4.74 5.21 13.81
CA ILE A 110 -5.48 5.98 14.78
C ILE A 110 -6.02 7.22 14.08
N ALA A 111 -7.31 7.52 14.26
CA ALA A 111 -7.94 8.72 13.76
C ALA A 111 -8.18 9.71 14.90
N ALA A 112 -7.75 10.94 14.69
CA ALA A 112 -8.19 12.11 15.45
C ALA A 112 -9.24 12.83 14.61
N VAL A 113 -10.48 12.86 15.09
CA VAL A 113 -11.59 13.55 14.41
C VAL A 113 -11.50 15.04 14.76
N GLU A 114 -11.66 15.90 13.76
CA GLU A 114 -11.59 17.35 14.00
C GLU A 114 -12.76 17.81 14.88
N GLY A 115 -12.45 18.54 15.95
CA GLY A 115 -13.45 18.96 16.95
C GLY A 115 -13.79 17.90 18.01
N ASP A 116 -13.16 16.72 17.94
CA ASP A 116 -13.25 15.69 18.97
C ASP A 116 -11.90 15.59 19.73
N ALA A 117 -11.98 15.47 21.05
CA ALA A 117 -10.79 15.28 21.88
C ALA A 117 -10.33 13.81 21.91
N GLU A 118 -11.20 12.86 21.54
CA GLU A 118 -10.91 11.44 21.63
C GLU A 118 -10.30 10.88 20.33
N ALA A 119 -9.18 10.18 20.46
CA ALA A 119 -8.56 9.45 19.36
C ALA A 119 -9.09 8.00 19.31
N ARG A 120 -9.50 7.53 18.14
CA ARG A 120 -10.01 6.16 17.97
C ARG A 120 -9.12 5.32 17.07
N VAL A 121 -8.92 4.06 17.44
CA VAL A 121 -8.22 3.08 16.59
C VAL A 121 -9.17 2.62 15.49
N VAL A 122 -8.83 2.89 14.23
CA VAL A 122 -9.63 2.53 13.05
C VAL A 122 -9.22 1.16 12.50
N ALA A 123 -7.94 0.82 12.63
CA ALA A 123 -7.42 -0.47 12.22
C ALA A 123 -6.28 -0.91 13.14
N ARG A 124 -6.20 -2.21 13.42
CA ARG A 124 -5.16 -2.83 14.25
C ARG A 124 -4.35 -3.84 13.43
N ASP A 125 -3.07 -3.92 13.73
CA ASP A 125 -2.12 -4.88 13.17
C ASP A 125 -2.12 -4.95 11.63
N VAL A 126 -2.26 -3.80 10.98
CA VAL A 126 -2.35 -3.72 9.52
C VAL A 126 -0.98 -3.71 8.89
N ARG A 127 -0.80 -4.49 7.82
CA ARG A 127 0.47 -4.55 7.10
C ARG A 127 0.65 -3.36 6.17
N VAL A 128 1.82 -2.71 6.25
CA VAL A 128 2.30 -1.73 5.27
C VAL A 128 2.69 -2.47 3.98
N ALA A 129 1.96 -2.22 2.90
CA ALA A 129 2.23 -2.82 1.59
C ALA A 129 3.30 -2.05 0.82
N GLU A 130 3.23 -0.71 0.86
CA GLU A 130 4.17 0.18 0.19
C GLU A 130 4.23 1.51 0.93
N VAL A 131 5.41 2.15 0.91
CA VAL A 131 5.58 3.53 1.33
C VAL A 131 6.05 4.32 0.11
N PRO A 132 5.14 4.99 -0.61
CA PRO A 132 5.49 5.82 -1.76
C PRO A 132 6.52 6.88 -1.35
N ARG A 133 7.76 6.74 -1.83
CA ARG A 133 8.75 7.81 -1.70
C ARG A 133 8.44 8.82 -2.80
N GLY A 134 8.24 10.09 -2.41
CA GLY A 134 7.90 11.15 -3.35
C GLY A 134 8.85 11.14 -4.56
N ALA A 135 8.29 11.11 -5.76
CA ALA A 135 9.02 11.46 -6.98
C ALA A 135 9.33 12.97 -6.90
N GLY A 136 10.39 13.34 -6.17
CA GLY A 136 10.66 14.74 -5.86
C GLY A 136 11.88 15.04 -4.98
N ALA A 137 12.79 14.07 -4.77
CA ALA A 137 14.14 14.34 -4.26
C ALA A 137 15.20 14.23 -5.37
N GLY A 138 14.78 14.46 -6.62
CA GLY A 138 15.69 14.85 -7.69
C GLY A 138 15.82 16.36 -7.66
N ARG A 139 16.94 16.85 -7.13
CA ARG A 139 17.45 18.22 -7.18
C ARG A 139 16.83 19.05 -8.32
N ALA A 140 15.83 19.89 -8.01
CA ALA A 140 15.53 21.04 -8.84
C ALA A 140 16.73 22.01 -8.71
N PRO A 141 17.30 22.53 -9.81
CA PRO A 141 18.46 23.42 -9.75
C PRO A 141 18.14 24.84 -9.28
N PHE A 142 16.91 25.14 -8.86
CA PHE A 142 16.49 26.47 -8.42
C PHE A 142 15.65 26.36 -7.14
N PRO A 143 15.89 27.20 -6.12
CA PRO A 143 14.98 27.32 -4.99
C PRO A 143 13.76 28.10 -5.49
N ASP A 144 12.65 27.39 -5.70
CA ASP A 144 11.38 28.05 -6.01
C ASP A 144 10.97 28.90 -4.80
N ALA A 145 10.93 30.21 -5.03
CA ALA A 145 10.42 31.19 -4.09
C ALA A 145 8.94 30.93 -3.81
N GLY A 146 8.60 30.71 -2.54
CA GLY A 146 7.31 31.04 -1.94
C GLY A 146 6.04 30.66 -2.70
N GLY A 147 5.65 29.38 -2.62
CA GLY A 147 4.24 28.99 -2.60
C GLY A 147 3.95 28.34 -1.25
N PRO A 148 2.76 28.50 -0.64
CA PRO A 148 2.51 27.95 0.68
C PRO A 148 2.72 26.45 0.63
N ALA A 149 3.61 25.93 1.48
CA ALA A 149 3.68 24.50 1.78
C ALA A 149 2.47 24.08 2.64
N ASP A 150 1.27 24.61 2.36
CA ASP A 150 0.12 24.54 3.25
C ASP A 150 -1.13 24.07 2.51
N ALA A 151 -1.21 22.74 2.40
CA ALA A 151 -2.46 21.96 2.48
C ALA A 151 -2.11 20.48 2.69
N GLY A 152 -1.66 20.14 3.90
CA GLY A 152 -1.52 18.75 4.36
C GLY A 152 -0.07 18.25 4.39
N SER A 153 0.57 18.46 5.53
CA SER A 153 1.93 18.03 5.88
C SER A 153 2.09 16.51 6.09
N GLY A 154 1.21 15.71 5.49
CA GLY A 154 1.16 14.27 5.68
C GLY A 154 1.76 13.48 4.52
N ALA A 155 2.30 12.30 4.81
CA ALA A 155 2.84 11.38 3.81
C ALA A 155 1.85 10.25 3.48
N LEU A 156 1.98 9.70 2.28
CA LEU A 156 1.17 8.57 1.84
C LEU A 156 1.80 7.24 2.26
N VAL A 157 0.95 6.31 2.68
CA VAL A 157 1.29 4.91 2.93
C VAL A 157 0.22 4.05 2.26
N VAL A 158 0.61 2.94 1.65
CA VAL A 158 -0.34 1.95 1.12
C VAL A 158 -0.42 0.79 2.09
N LEU A 159 -1.61 0.54 2.60
CA LEU A 159 -1.89 -0.52 3.57
C LEU A 159 -2.59 -1.70 2.90
N SER A 160 -2.26 -2.91 3.33
CA SER A 160 -2.96 -4.14 2.93
C SER A 160 -4.04 -4.44 3.96
N VAL A 161 -5.30 -4.15 3.62
CA VAL A 161 -6.44 -4.22 4.54
C VAL A 161 -7.62 -4.96 3.93
N GLU A 162 -8.59 -5.35 4.74
CA GLU A 162 -9.88 -5.82 4.23
C GLU A 162 -10.66 -4.68 3.57
N ARG A 163 -11.56 -5.03 2.64
CA ARG A 163 -12.39 -4.03 1.92
C ARG A 163 -13.20 -3.13 2.86
N ARG A 164 -13.76 -3.68 3.95
CA ARG A 164 -14.54 -2.92 4.93
C ARG A 164 -13.65 -1.94 5.69
N THR A 165 -12.45 -2.37 6.09
CA THR A 165 -11.46 -1.52 6.77
C THR A 165 -10.95 -0.41 5.85
N ALA A 166 -10.74 -0.68 4.56
CA ALA A 166 -10.39 0.36 3.59
C ALA A 166 -11.44 1.48 3.53
N ALA A 167 -12.74 1.13 3.53
CA ALA A 167 -13.82 2.12 3.56
C ALA A 167 -13.83 2.90 4.89
N ALA A 168 -13.59 2.24 6.02
CA ALA A 168 -13.49 2.90 7.32
C ALA A 168 -12.32 3.89 7.39
N LEU A 169 -11.15 3.51 6.86
CA LEU A 169 -9.97 4.37 6.76
C LEU A 169 -10.21 5.58 5.85
N ALA A 170 -10.87 5.38 4.71
CA ALA A 170 -11.24 6.47 3.80
C ALA A 170 -12.22 7.46 4.47
N GLY A 171 -13.23 6.95 5.18
CA GLY A 171 -14.15 7.79 5.95
C GLY A 171 -13.44 8.56 7.06
N ALA A 172 -12.58 7.89 7.83
CA ALA A 172 -11.82 8.53 8.89
C ALA A 172 -10.85 9.61 8.39
N GLY A 173 -10.18 9.37 7.26
CA GLY A 173 -9.31 10.35 6.62
C GLY A 173 -10.06 11.53 5.98
N ALA A 174 -11.34 11.36 5.63
CA ALA A 174 -12.19 12.45 5.17
C ALA A 174 -12.73 13.31 6.33
N SER A 175 -12.87 12.74 7.53
CA SER A 175 -13.39 13.41 8.73
C SER A 175 -12.33 13.97 9.67
N GLY A 176 -11.03 13.72 9.42
CA GLY A 176 -9.98 14.09 10.34
C GLY A 176 -8.58 13.63 9.94
N ARG A 177 -7.67 13.66 10.90
CA ARG A 177 -6.25 13.33 10.69
C ARG A 177 -5.96 11.90 11.14
N LEU A 178 -5.13 11.21 10.37
CA LEU A 178 -4.70 9.86 10.68
C LEU A 178 -3.25 9.85 11.19
N ALA A 179 -3.01 9.07 12.23
CA ALA A 179 -1.70 8.76 12.80
C ALA A 179 -1.48 7.25 12.77
N VAL A 180 -0.23 6.82 12.92
CA VAL A 180 0.14 5.41 12.96
C VAL A 180 1.04 5.11 14.15
N ALA A 181 0.86 3.95 14.75
CA ALA A 181 1.76 3.37 15.74
C ALA A 181 2.28 2.03 15.21
N VAL A 182 3.56 1.74 15.40
CA VAL A 182 4.15 0.46 14.99
C VAL A 182 3.76 -0.61 16.00
N SER A 183 3.13 -1.68 15.51
CA SER A 183 2.66 -2.79 16.33
C SER A 183 3.75 -3.88 16.34
N HIS A 184 4.16 -4.30 17.53
CA HIS A 184 4.95 -5.52 17.72
C HIS A 184 3.99 -6.64 18.11
N ALA A 185 4.14 -7.81 17.49
CA ALA A 185 3.36 -8.97 17.91
C ALA A 185 3.77 -9.32 19.35
N GLU A 186 2.81 -9.29 20.27
CA GLU A 186 2.94 -9.89 21.61
C GLU A 186 2.75 -11.42 21.55
#